data_AF-A0A7V7MPJ7-F1
#
_entry.id   AF-A0A7V7MPJ7-F1
#
_cell.length_a   1.000
_cell.length_b   1.000
_cell.length_c   1.000
_cell.angle_alpha   90.00
_cell.angle_beta   90.00
_cell.angle_gamma   90.00
#
_symmetry.space_group_name_H-M   'P 1'
#
loop_
_entity.id
_entity.type
_entity.pdbx_description
1 polymer ?
#
loop_
_entity_poly.entity_id
_entity_poly.type
_entity_poly.pdbx_seq_one_letter_code
_entity_poly.pdbx_strand_id
1 'polypeptide(L)'
;MATTPGIPGVAGTGGYAPRIAITRQKTSRRLLKIRWDYPVYKPEQPESTNDTVAEMVRSALPREEAFRFLSGNDPRPLLVVRECNFCVGTGAALLSKSQDNDRTILLTRWFHCLKLPTDTLAPDHPFRNVFEKENPCHLFLASADGSSFIPLSGAQSQSDLWDAMNAILKVEYKKDPDRAVKDLMKLLAHLDHLDSMLDTVQEQYEEEVEKRGPKSKKLNRYKKNMAKLEKDKEKAMEKEKDLGELELRPEVVERKTKEQTEEEKVASASL
;
A
#
# COMPACT_ATOMS: atom_id res chain seq x y z
N MET A 1 64.32 -37.15 10.50
CA MET A 1 63.54 -36.05 9.89
C MET A 1 62.34 -36.69 9.20
N ALA A 2 61.17 -36.60 9.82
CA ALA A 2 59.93 -37.16 9.27
C ALA A 2 58.98 -36.00 8.97
N THR A 3 58.68 -35.80 7.69
CA THR A 3 57.73 -34.80 7.18
C THR A 3 56.35 -35.42 7.09
N THR A 4 55.42 -34.91 7.88
CA THR A 4 54.00 -35.27 7.85
C THR A 4 53.29 -34.50 6.72
N PRO A 5 52.48 -35.13 5.86
CA PRO A 5 51.69 -34.41 4.86
C PRO A 5 50.42 -33.82 5.51
N GLY A 6 50.19 -32.53 5.27
CA GLY A 6 49.04 -31.78 5.75
C GLY A 6 47.74 -32.20 5.04
N ILE A 7 46.67 -32.30 5.82
CA ILE A 7 45.31 -32.55 5.35
C ILE A 7 44.77 -31.26 4.71
N PRO A 8 44.22 -31.28 3.48
CA PRO A 8 43.62 -30.11 2.86
C PRO A 8 42.32 -29.72 3.58
N GLY A 9 42.25 -28.46 4.00
CA GLY A 9 41.08 -27.87 4.62
C GLY A 9 39.88 -27.87 3.68
N VAL A 10 38.80 -28.52 4.11
CA VAL A 10 37.50 -28.46 3.45
C VAL A 10 36.93 -27.06 3.63
N ALA A 11 36.79 -26.33 2.53
CA ALA A 11 36.10 -25.05 2.48
C ALA A 11 34.64 -25.25 2.97
N GLY A 12 34.28 -24.56 4.05
CA GLY A 12 32.92 -24.57 4.57
C GLY A 12 31.95 -24.01 3.54
N THR A 13 31.14 -24.89 2.96
CA THR A 13 29.93 -24.54 2.23
C THR A 13 28.98 -23.88 3.23
N GLY A 14 28.90 -22.55 3.17
CA GLY A 14 27.89 -21.76 3.87
C GLY A 14 26.51 -22.23 3.43
N GLY A 15 25.89 -23.09 4.24
CA GLY A 15 24.53 -23.55 4.03
C GLY A 15 23.57 -22.39 4.14
N TYR A 16 23.15 -21.84 3.01
CA TYR A 16 21.95 -21.01 2.94
C TYR A 16 20.79 -21.93 3.30
N ALA A 17 20.32 -21.85 4.54
CA ALA A 17 19.06 -22.46 4.93
C ALA A 17 17.97 -21.96 3.94
N PRO A 18 17.21 -22.86 3.32
CA PRO A 18 16.17 -22.45 2.37
C PRO A 18 15.20 -21.52 3.09
N ARG A 19 14.98 -20.33 2.53
CA ARG A 19 13.97 -19.40 3.05
C ARG A 19 12.61 -20.10 2.96
N ILE A 20 11.96 -20.28 4.10
CA ILE A 20 10.60 -20.82 4.15
C ILE A 20 9.69 -19.79 3.48
N ALA A 21 9.18 -20.12 2.29
CA ALA A 21 8.22 -19.28 1.60
C ALA A 21 6.90 -19.25 2.39
N ILE A 22 6.48 -18.08 2.84
CA ILE A 22 5.21 -17.92 3.55
C ILE A 22 4.08 -17.91 2.52
N THR A 23 3.30 -18.98 2.46
CA THR A 23 2.11 -19.04 1.60
C THR A 23 0.90 -18.47 2.34
N ARG A 24 0.49 -17.24 1.97
CA ARG A 24 -0.69 -16.58 2.53
C ARG A 24 -2.00 -17.23 2.10
N GLN A 25 -2.96 -17.33 3.01
CA GLN A 25 -4.28 -17.90 2.76
C GLN A 25 -5.28 -16.87 2.21
N LYS A 26 -6.47 -17.35 1.83
CA LYS A 26 -7.53 -16.57 1.17
C LYS A 26 -7.82 -15.22 1.84
N THR A 27 -7.91 -15.17 3.16
CA THR A 27 -8.26 -13.94 3.90
C THR A 27 -7.11 -12.95 3.92
N SER A 28 -5.91 -13.40 4.29
CA SER A 28 -4.71 -12.55 4.31
C SER A 28 -4.40 -11.99 2.93
N ARG A 29 -4.52 -12.80 1.86
CA ARG A 29 -4.35 -12.34 0.47
C ARG A 29 -5.34 -11.25 0.06
N ARG A 30 -6.54 -11.25 0.63
CA ARG A 30 -7.54 -10.19 0.38
C ARG A 30 -7.14 -8.88 1.07
N LEU A 31 -6.58 -8.97 2.28
CA LEU A 31 -6.09 -7.82 3.04
C LEU A 31 -4.80 -7.22 2.46
N LEU A 32 -3.97 -8.06 1.83
CA LEU A 32 -2.72 -7.67 1.19
C LEU A 32 -2.94 -7.21 -0.26
N LYS A 33 -3.69 -6.11 -0.41
CA LYS A 33 -3.89 -5.42 -1.69
C LYS A 33 -3.69 -3.92 -1.53
N ILE A 34 -2.88 -3.34 -2.41
CA ILE A 34 -2.76 -1.89 -2.55
C ILE A 34 -3.95 -1.39 -3.35
N ARG A 35 -4.61 -0.32 -2.88
CA ARG A 35 -5.64 0.40 -3.64
C ARG A 35 -4.94 1.55 -4.35
N TRP A 36 -4.96 1.52 -5.68
CA TRP A 36 -4.36 2.56 -6.50
C TRP A 36 -5.45 3.47 -7.04
N ASP A 37 -5.25 4.76 -6.87
CA ASP A 37 -6.06 5.79 -7.50
C ASP A 37 -5.30 6.39 -8.69
N TYR A 38 -6.07 6.72 -9.73
CA TYR A 38 -5.56 7.14 -11.04
C TYR A 38 -6.12 8.53 -11.34
N PRO A 39 -5.49 9.60 -10.85
CA PRO A 39 -6.03 10.94 -10.94
C PRO A 39 -6.02 11.40 -12.41
N VAL A 40 -7.16 11.93 -12.86
CA VAL A 40 -7.33 12.49 -14.20
C VAL A 40 -7.76 13.95 -14.04
N TYR A 41 -6.85 14.86 -14.38
CA TYR A 41 -7.17 16.29 -14.39
C TYR A 41 -8.01 16.62 -15.62
N LYS A 42 -9.17 17.23 -15.41
CA LYS A 42 -10.03 17.78 -16.46
C LYS A 42 -10.19 19.27 -16.18
N PRO A 43 -9.71 20.16 -17.07
CA PRO A 43 -9.92 21.59 -16.89
C PRO A 43 -11.42 21.90 -16.94
N GLU A 44 -11.86 22.86 -16.14
CA GLU A 44 -13.24 23.36 -16.20
C GLU A 44 -13.48 23.99 -17.57
N GLN A 45 -14.44 23.44 -18.32
CA GLN A 45 -14.84 24.04 -19.59
C GLN A 45 -15.74 25.24 -19.28
N PRO A 46 -15.47 26.43 -19.86
CA PRO A 46 -16.41 27.54 -19.74
C PRO A 46 -17.76 27.14 -20.32
N GLU A 47 -18.85 27.54 -19.68
CA GLU A 47 -20.20 27.28 -20.17
C GLU A 47 -20.34 27.79 -21.62
N SER A 48 -20.67 26.90 -22.55
CA SER A 48 -20.65 27.21 -23.98
C SER A 48 -21.81 28.15 -24.35
N THR A 49 -21.52 29.43 -24.53
CA THR A 49 -22.42 30.36 -25.22
C THR A 49 -22.28 30.17 -26.74
N ASN A 50 -22.90 29.13 -27.33
CA ASN A 50 -23.13 28.87 -28.78
C ASN A 50 -21.99 29.08 -29.81
N ASP A 51 -20.80 29.52 -29.40
CA ASP A 51 -19.64 29.77 -30.25
C ASP A 51 -18.64 28.63 -30.10
N THR A 52 -17.95 28.30 -31.18
CA THR A 52 -16.83 27.34 -31.18
C THR A 52 -15.72 27.86 -30.29
N VAL A 53 -15.67 27.42 -29.03
CA VAL A 53 -14.60 27.78 -28.11
C VAL A 53 -13.36 26.96 -28.47
N ALA A 54 -12.22 27.63 -28.61
CA ALA A 54 -10.92 26.98 -28.77
C ALA A 54 -10.65 26.07 -27.56
N GLU A 55 -10.17 24.85 -27.84
CA GLU A 55 -9.78 23.88 -26.80
C GLU A 55 -8.78 24.55 -25.85
N MET A 56 -9.11 24.59 -24.56
CA MET A 56 -8.22 25.19 -23.55
C MET A 56 -6.84 24.55 -23.63
N VAL A 57 -5.82 25.40 -23.78
CA VAL A 57 -4.42 24.97 -23.81
C VAL A 57 -4.09 24.29 -22.49
N ARG A 58 -3.69 23.03 -22.54
CA ARG A 58 -3.19 22.31 -21.37
C ARG A 58 -1.92 23.00 -20.88
N SER A 59 -1.89 23.32 -19.58
CA SER A 59 -0.71 23.89 -18.92
C SER A 59 -0.45 23.15 -17.62
N ALA A 60 0.83 23.05 -17.24
CA ALA A 60 1.22 22.51 -15.95
C ALA A 60 0.68 23.38 -14.82
N LEU A 61 0.04 22.74 -13.83
CA LEU A 61 -0.45 23.43 -12.64
C LEU A 61 0.73 23.89 -11.77
N PRO A 62 0.58 24.98 -11.00
CA PRO A 62 1.44 25.27 -9.87
C PRO A 62 1.60 24.04 -8.97
N ARG A 63 2.79 23.89 -8.37
CA ARG A 63 3.13 22.68 -7.60
C ARG A 63 2.14 22.44 -6.45
N GLU A 64 1.75 23.50 -5.74
CA GLU A 64 0.81 23.44 -4.61
C GLU A 64 -0.58 22.99 -5.06
N GLU A 65 -1.11 23.59 -6.14
CA GLU A 65 -2.39 23.17 -6.75
C GLU A 65 -2.36 21.72 -7.22
N ALA A 66 -1.22 21.26 -7.79
CA ALA A 66 -1.05 19.88 -8.18
C ALA A 66 -1.10 18.93 -6.97
N PHE A 67 -0.45 19.24 -5.85
CA PHE A 67 -0.55 18.44 -4.62
C PHE A 67 -1.95 18.45 -4.01
N ARG A 68 -2.64 19.60 -4.03
CA ARG A 68 -4.03 19.71 -3.61
C ARG A 68 -4.95 18.83 -4.45
N PHE A 69 -4.78 18.86 -5.77
CA PHE A 69 -5.54 17.99 -6.68
C PHE A 69 -5.26 16.51 -6.43
N LEU A 70 -3.98 16.14 -6.27
CA LEU A 70 -3.56 14.76 -6.03
C LEU A 70 -4.09 14.22 -4.69
N SER A 71 -4.06 15.03 -3.63
CA SER A 71 -4.60 14.63 -2.33
C SER A 71 -6.13 14.63 -2.29
N GLY A 72 -6.78 15.52 -3.05
CA GLY A 72 -8.22 15.68 -3.08
C GLY A 72 -8.82 15.76 -1.68
N ASN A 73 -9.84 14.94 -1.41
CA ASN A 73 -10.47 14.87 -0.09
C ASN A 73 -9.75 13.91 0.89
N ASP A 74 -8.74 13.16 0.45
CA ASP A 74 -8.02 12.21 1.29
C ASP A 74 -6.97 12.94 2.16
N PRO A 75 -7.07 12.91 3.50
CA PRO A 75 -6.12 13.60 4.37
C PRO A 75 -4.83 12.80 4.60
N ARG A 76 -4.71 11.58 4.04
CA ARG A 76 -3.54 10.73 4.22
C ARG A 76 -2.34 11.26 3.41
N PRO A 77 -1.10 11.00 3.85
CA PRO A 77 0.08 11.28 3.03
C PRO A 77 0.05 10.52 1.71
N LEU A 78 0.76 11.04 0.72
CA LEU A 78 0.77 10.52 -0.64
C LEU A 78 1.91 9.52 -0.84
N LEU A 79 1.58 8.40 -1.49
CA LEU A 79 2.55 7.51 -2.10
C LEU A 79 2.30 7.53 -3.60
N VAL A 80 3.17 8.17 -4.35
CA VAL A 80 2.94 8.44 -5.78
C VAL A 80 3.94 7.66 -6.62
N VAL A 81 3.42 6.84 -7.53
CA VAL A 81 4.22 6.10 -8.51
C VAL A 81 3.93 6.65 -9.90
N ARG A 82 4.97 7.06 -10.61
CA ARG A 82 4.90 7.44 -12.02
C ARG A 82 5.29 6.26 -12.89
N GLU A 83 4.44 5.92 -13.86
CA GLU A 83 4.78 4.93 -14.88
C GLU A 83 5.92 5.43 -15.78
N CYS A 84 6.75 4.52 -16.27
CA CYS A 84 7.82 4.83 -17.21
C CYS A 84 7.92 3.75 -18.27
N ASN A 85 8.03 4.16 -19.53
CA ASN A 85 8.13 3.24 -20.68
C ASN A 85 9.43 2.41 -20.67
N PHE A 86 10.50 2.96 -20.08
CA PHE A 86 11.84 2.35 -20.13
C PHE A 86 12.20 1.60 -18.85
N CYS A 87 11.48 1.83 -17.75
CA CYS A 87 11.72 1.14 -16.49
C CYS A 87 11.05 -0.24 -16.53
N VAL A 88 11.76 -1.23 -17.08
CA VAL A 88 11.36 -2.63 -16.97
C VAL A 88 11.61 -3.09 -15.54
N GLY A 89 10.55 -3.10 -14.73
CA GLY A 89 10.53 -3.86 -13.48
C GLY A 89 10.89 -3.15 -12.18
N THR A 90 11.38 -1.91 -12.14
CA THR A 90 11.74 -1.25 -10.86
C THR A 90 10.51 -0.87 -10.01
N GLY A 91 9.48 -0.28 -10.61
CA GLY A 91 8.22 0.02 -9.91
C GLY A 91 7.41 -1.25 -9.56
N ALA A 92 7.48 -2.26 -10.43
CA ALA A 92 6.84 -3.55 -10.18
C ALA A 92 7.58 -4.34 -9.10
N ALA A 93 8.91 -4.34 -9.05
CA ALA A 93 9.70 -5.11 -8.09
C ALA A 93 9.53 -4.62 -6.65
N LEU A 94 9.53 -3.30 -6.42
CA LEU A 94 9.35 -2.69 -5.10
C LEU A 94 8.01 -3.05 -4.43
N LEU A 95 6.97 -3.36 -5.23
CA LEU A 95 5.63 -3.70 -4.76
C LEU A 95 5.16 -5.08 -5.25
N SER A 96 6.06 -5.89 -5.82
CA SER A 96 5.72 -7.20 -6.38
C SER A 96 5.41 -8.21 -5.29
N LYS A 97 4.39 -9.03 -5.49
CA LYS A 97 3.94 -10.03 -4.52
C LYS A 97 4.92 -11.18 -4.28
N SER A 98 5.98 -11.30 -5.09
CA SER A 98 6.91 -12.45 -5.06
C SER A 98 8.04 -12.35 -4.05
N GLN A 99 8.23 -11.19 -3.40
CA GLN A 99 9.30 -10.96 -2.42
C GLN A 99 8.75 -10.44 -1.09
N ASP A 100 8.14 -11.31 -0.26
CA ASP A 100 7.78 -11.03 1.16
C ASP A 100 7.36 -9.58 1.45
N ASN A 101 6.51 -9.02 0.58
CA ASN A 101 6.23 -7.58 0.52
C ASN A 101 5.06 -7.17 1.42
N ASP A 102 4.66 -8.05 2.34
CA ASP A 102 3.52 -7.85 3.23
C ASP A 102 3.70 -6.58 4.05
N ARG A 103 4.90 -6.33 4.57
CA ARG A 103 5.22 -5.10 5.33
C ARG A 103 4.97 -3.86 4.48
N THR A 104 5.47 -3.85 3.24
CA THR A 104 5.28 -2.74 2.31
C THR A 104 3.79 -2.50 2.05
N ILE A 105 3.03 -3.55 1.73
CA ILE A 105 1.59 -3.48 1.47
C ILE A 105 0.79 -3.05 2.72
N LEU A 106 1.22 -3.44 3.92
CA LEU A 106 0.58 -2.98 5.16
C LEU A 106 0.86 -1.50 5.40
N LEU A 107 2.08 -1.03 5.18
CA LEU A 107 2.43 0.38 5.31
C LEU A 107 1.64 1.25 4.34
N THR A 108 1.39 0.80 3.10
CA THR A 108 0.65 1.59 2.11
C THR A 108 -0.81 1.87 2.49
N ARG A 109 -1.36 1.17 3.49
CA ARG A 109 -2.74 1.39 3.95
C ARG A 109 -2.96 2.79 4.55
N TRP A 110 -1.89 3.37 5.09
CA TRP A 110 -1.90 4.73 5.66
C TRP A 110 -1.44 5.79 4.67
N PHE A 111 -1.28 5.42 3.40
CA PHE A 111 -1.03 6.36 2.32
C PHE A 111 -2.23 6.41 1.36
N HIS A 112 -2.46 7.59 0.78
CA HIS A 112 -3.21 7.73 -0.44
C HIS A 112 -2.27 7.36 -1.61
N CYS A 113 -2.51 6.18 -2.20
CA CYS A 113 -1.61 5.60 -3.19
C CYS A 113 -2.06 5.96 -4.60
N LEU A 114 -1.23 6.73 -5.30
CA LEU A 114 -1.52 7.27 -6.61
C LEU A 114 -0.62 6.66 -7.67
N LYS A 115 -1.21 6.36 -8.83
CA LYS A 115 -0.45 5.92 -10.00
C LYS A 115 -0.65 6.93 -11.14
N LEU A 116 0.43 7.60 -11.50
CA LEU A 116 0.45 8.61 -12.55
C LEU A 116 0.90 8.03 -13.88
N PRO A 117 0.33 8.50 -15.01
CA PRO A 117 0.64 8.01 -16.33
C PRO A 117 2.05 8.40 -16.80
N THR A 118 2.49 7.82 -17.90
CA THR A 118 3.86 7.98 -18.44
C THR A 118 4.14 9.38 -19.00
N ASP A 119 3.10 10.07 -19.45
CA ASP A 119 3.13 11.44 -20.00
C ASP A 119 3.17 12.54 -18.92
N THR A 120 3.20 12.16 -17.63
CA THR A 120 3.26 13.12 -16.51
C THR A 120 4.44 14.10 -16.58
N LEU A 121 5.51 13.75 -17.32
CA LEU A 121 6.67 14.61 -17.52
C LEU A 121 6.56 15.55 -18.72
N ALA A 122 5.49 15.49 -19.50
CA ALA A 122 5.27 16.43 -20.59
C ALA A 122 5.18 17.87 -20.03
N PRO A 123 5.74 18.88 -20.70
CA PRO A 123 5.77 20.26 -20.19
C PRO A 123 4.39 20.86 -19.91
N ASP A 124 3.37 20.40 -20.63
CA ASP A 124 1.97 20.81 -20.55
C ASP A 124 1.13 19.93 -19.60
N HIS A 125 1.72 18.87 -19.03
CA HIS A 125 0.98 17.97 -18.15
C HIS A 125 0.68 18.64 -16.79
N PRO A 126 -0.57 18.58 -16.30
CA PRO A 126 -0.99 19.26 -15.06
C PRO A 126 -0.09 18.98 -13.86
N PHE A 127 0.35 17.72 -13.67
CA PHE A 127 1.19 17.32 -12.53
C PHE A 127 2.70 17.42 -12.80
N ARG A 128 3.14 18.04 -13.90
CA ARG A 128 4.56 18.12 -14.25
C ARG A 128 5.43 18.73 -13.15
N ASN A 129 4.91 19.76 -12.50
CA ASN A 129 5.64 20.55 -11.49
C ASN A 129 5.77 19.85 -10.13
N VAL A 130 5.10 18.71 -9.94
CA VAL A 130 5.30 17.83 -8.76
C VAL A 130 6.66 17.13 -8.82
N PHE A 131 7.20 16.94 -10.02
CA PHE A 131 8.49 16.28 -10.25
C PHE A 131 9.61 17.30 -10.44
N GLU A 132 10.75 17.05 -9.82
CA GLU A 132 11.98 17.84 -10.02
C GLU A 132 12.39 17.88 -11.50
N LYS A 133 13.00 18.99 -11.92
CA LYS A 133 13.23 19.30 -13.33
C LYS A 133 14.39 18.52 -13.95
N GLU A 134 15.43 18.19 -13.19
CA GLU A 134 16.65 17.57 -13.73
C GLU A 134 16.62 16.04 -13.72
N ASN A 135 16.15 15.42 -12.63
CA ASN A 135 16.10 13.96 -12.47
C ASN A 135 14.77 13.52 -11.84
N PRO A 136 13.68 13.41 -12.63
CA PRO A 136 12.36 13.14 -12.09
C PRO A 136 12.26 11.73 -11.52
N CYS A 137 11.99 11.64 -10.22
CA CYS A 137 11.80 10.39 -9.52
C CYS A 137 10.64 9.55 -10.10
N HIS A 138 10.71 8.23 -9.89
CA HIS A 138 9.65 7.29 -10.28
C HIS A 138 8.66 7.02 -9.17
N LEU A 139 9.13 7.14 -7.94
CA LEU A 139 8.36 6.95 -6.73
C LEU A 139 8.74 8.09 -5.79
N PHE A 140 7.77 8.67 -5.12
CA PHE A 140 8.04 9.55 -4.01
C PHE A 140 6.96 9.39 -2.94
N LEU A 141 7.30 9.82 -1.74
CA LEU A 141 6.40 9.93 -0.62
C LEU A 141 6.27 11.42 -0.27
N ALA A 142 5.06 11.87 0.03
CA ALA A 142 4.85 13.25 0.42
C ALA A 142 3.75 13.40 1.47
N SER A 143 3.77 14.51 2.21
CA SER A 143 2.58 14.97 2.93
C SER A 143 1.47 15.34 1.92
N ALA A 144 0.21 15.42 2.37
CA ALA A 144 -0.92 15.72 1.48
C ALA A 144 -0.77 17.08 0.76
N ASP A 145 -0.14 18.06 1.42
CA ASP A 145 0.18 19.40 0.92
C ASP A 145 1.52 19.47 0.15
N GLY A 146 2.30 18.38 0.15
CA GLY A 146 3.64 18.35 -0.42
C GLY A 146 4.74 18.98 0.45
N SER A 147 4.45 19.36 1.70
CA SER A 147 5.41 20.00 2.63
C SER A 147 6.58 19.08 2.98
N SER A 148 6.31 17.81 3.25
CA SER A 148 7.33 16.76 3.28
C SER A 148 7.39 16.10 1.92
N PHE A 149 8.58 15.97 1.35
CA PHE A 149 8.78 15.32 0.05
C PHE A 149 10.05 14.47 0.09
N ILE A 150 9.89 13.16 -0.10
CA ILE A 150 10.99 12.19 -0.11
C ILE A 150 11.01 11.51 -1.48
N PRO A 151 11.90 11.94 -2.40
CA PRO A 151 12.06 11.29 -3.69
C PRO A 151 12.78 9.95 -3.52
N LEU A 152 12.31 8.94 -4.25
CA LEU A 152 12.94 7.62 -4.31
C LEU A 152 13.40 7.34 -5.75
N SER A 153 14.68 6.97 -5.88
CA SER A 153 15.35 6.78 -7.16
C SER A 153 14.88 5.54 -7.93
N GLY A 154 14.19 4.61 -7.26
CA GLY A 154 13.79 3.32 -7.79
C GLY A 154 14.86 2.23 -7.67
N ALA A 155 16.07 2.58 -7.21
CA ALA A 155 17.19 1.66 -6.96
C ALA A 155 17.41 1.37 -5.46
N GLN A 156 16.59 1.96 -4.58
CA GLN A 156 16.72 1.77 -3.14
C GLN A 156 16.32 0.35 -2.68
N SER A 157 16.84 -0.06 -1.53
CA SER A 157 16.46 -1.32 -0.90
C SER A 157 15.04 -1.25 -0.31
N GLN A 158 14.46 -2.40 0.03
CA GLN A 158 13.17 -2.44 0.73
C GLN A 158 13.23 -1.79 2.12
N SER A 159 14.35 -1.92 2.84
CA SER A 159 14.53 -1.25 4.12
C SER A 159 14.52 0.27 3.97
N ASP A 160 15.19 0.80 2.95
CA ASP A 160 15.20 2.25 2.69
C ASP A 160 13.79 2.76 2.37
N LEU A 161 13.01 1.98 1.61
CA LEU A 161 11.60 2.30 1.36
C LEU A 161 10.80 2.31 2.68
N TRP A 162 10.96 1.30 3.54
CA TRP A 162 10.24 1.25 4.81
C TRP A 162 10.62 2.39 5.74
N ASP A 163 11.90 2.76 5.78
CA ASP A 163 12.39 3.89 6.58
C ASP A 163 11.80 5.21 6.08
N ALA A 164 11.76 5.42 4.75
CA ALA A 164 11.12 6.59 4.15
C ALA A 164 9.61 6.64 4.42
N MET A 165 8.91 5.52 4.30
CA MET A 165 7.46 5.44 4.61
C MET A 165 7.21 5.75 6.09
N ASN A 166 7.99 5.15 6.98
CA ASN A 166 7.87 5.39 8.41
C ASN A 166 8.22 6.83 8.80
N ALA A 167 9.18 7.47 8.13
CA ALA A 167 9.53 8.86 8.38
C ALA A 167 8.32 9.78 8.15
N ILE A 168 7.61 9.61 7.03
CA ILE A 168 6.36 10.36 6.76
C ILE A 168 5.27 9.99 7.77
N LEU A 169 5.00 8.69 7.97
CA LEU A 169 3.91 8.26 8.85
C LEU A 169 4.09 8.73 10.30
N LYS A 170 5.32 8.78 10.82
CA LYS A 170 5.61 9.26 12.18
C LYS A 170 5.31 10.75 12.36
N VAL A 171 5.44 11.53 11.29
CA VAL A 171 5.07 12.95 11.27
C VAL A 171 3.55 13.12 11.19
N GLU A 172 2.90 12.34 10.33
CA GLU A 172 1.47 12.54 10.01
C GLU A 172 0.50 11.89 11.02
N TYR A 173 0.91 10.79 11.68
CA TYR A 173 0.05 10.00 12.56
C TYR A 173 0.47 10.06 14.03
N LYS A 174 -0.50 9.82 14.93
CA LYS A 174 -0.27 9.80 16.39
C LYS A 174 0.36 8.50 16.86
N LYS A 175 -0.12 7.36 16.34
CA LYS A 175 0.32 6.02 16.74
C LYS A 175 1.57 5.61 15.95
N ASP A 176 2.39 4.74 16.55
CA ASP A 176 3.61 4.23 15.92
C ASP A 176 3.28 3.22 14.79
N PRO A 177 3.63 3.53 13.53
CA PRO A 177 3.35 2.65 12.40
C PRO A 177 4.09 1.31 12.50
N ASP A 178 5.32 1.29 13.04
CA ASP A 178 6.11 0.06 13.13
C ASP A 178 5.45 -0.97 14.05
N ARG A 179 4.95 -0.52 15.20
CA ARG A 179 4.16 -1.36 16.11
C ARG A 179 2.87 -1.87 15.47
N ALA A 180 2.13 -1.00 14.79
CA ALA A 180 0.88 -1.39 14.12
C ALA A 180 1.13 -2.44 13.03
N VAL A 181 2.15 -2.26 12.18
CA VAL A 181 2.53 -3.26 11.17
C VAL A 181 2.89 -4.58 11.82
N LYS A 182 3.68 -4.58 12.89
CA LYS A 182 4.08 -5.80 13.60
C LYS A 182 2.87 -6.57 14.12
N ASP A 183 1.88 -5.87 14.67
CA ASP A 183 0.66 -6.51 15.19
C ASP A 183 -0.27 -6.97 14.04
N LEU A 184 -0.36 -6.23 12.95
CA LEU A 184 -1.05 -6.66 11.73
C LEU A 184 -0.40 -7.90 11.11
N MET A 185 0.93 -8.00 11.06
CA MET A 185 1.64 -9.19 10.56
C MET A 185 1.32 -10.44 11.39
N LYS A 186 1.27 -10.32 12.72
CA LYS A 186 0.84 -11.42 13.60
C LYS A 186 -0.62 -11.80 13.33
N LEU A 187 -1.47 -10.80 13.12
CA LEU A 187 -2.88 -11.02 12.80
C LEU A 187 -3.06 -11.77 11.48
N LEU A 188 -2.29 -11.42 10.45
CA LEU A 188 -2.28 -12.16 9.17
C LEU A 188 -1.89 -13.62 9.37
N ALA A 189 -0.84 -13.89 10.15
CA ALA A 189 -0.45 -15.27 10.47
C ALA A 189 -1.56 -16.02 11.24
N HIS A 190 -2.27 -15.34 12.13
CA HIS A 190 -3.41 -15.92 12.84
C HIS A 190 -4.60 -16.20 11.90
N LEU A 191 -4.90 -15.29 10.97
CA LEU A 191 -5.93 -15.48 9.96
C LEU A 191 -5.57 -16.64 9.01
N ASP A 192 -4.30 -16.76 8.62
CA ASP A 192 -3.81 -17.88 7.80
C ASP A 192 -4.02 -19.22 8.53
N HIS A 193 -3.75 -19.26 9.84
CA HIS A 193 -4.01 -20.44 10.64
C HIS A 193 -5.50 -20.79 10.72
N LEU A 194 -6.38 -19.80 10.96
CA LEU A 194 -7.82 -20.02 11.02
C LEU A 194 -8.39 -20.49 9.67
N ASP A 195 -7.93 -19.92 8.56
CA ASP A 195 -8.33 -20.36 7.22
C ASP A 195 -7.91 -21.81 6.97
N SER A 196 -6.67 -22.17 7.30
CA SER A 196 -6.19 -23.56 7.16
C SER A 196 -7.00 -24.53 8.02
N MET A 197 -7.34 -24.17 9.25
CA MET A 197 -8.19 -25.00 10.10
C MET A 197 -9.61 -25.16 9.55
N LEU A 198 -10.19 -24.08 8.99
CA LEU A 198 -11.50 -24.14 8.36
C LEU A 198 -11.50 -25.10 7.17
N ASP A 199 -10.48 -25.01 6.32
CA ASP A 199 -10.34 -25.86 5.14
C ASP A 199 -10.20 -27.33 5.57
N THR A 200 -9.37 -27.64 6.57
CA THR A 200 -9.25 -29.01 7.12
C THR A 200 -10.57 -29.55 7.70
N VAL A 201 -11.32 -28.73 8.45
CA VAL A 201 -12.62 -29.18 9.01
C VAL A 201 -13.66 -29.36 7.91
N GLN A 202 -13.63 -28.54 6.86
CA GLN A 202 -14.49 -28.67 5.70
C GLN A 202 -14.20 -29.96 4.92
N GLU A 203 -12.92 -30.26 4.66
CA GLU A 203 -12.50 -31.51 4.03
C GLU A 203 -12.96 -32.73 4.85
N GLN A 204 -12.78 -32.71 6.18
CA GLN A 204 -13.26 -33.77 7.07
C GLN A 204 -14.78 -33.91 7.08
N TYR A 205 -15.50 -32.80 6.93
CA TYR A 205 -16.95 -32.80 6.81
C TYR A 205 -17.38 -33.50 5.51
N GLU A 206 -16.79 -33.13 4.38
CA GLU A 206 -17.07 -33.71 3.06
C GLU A 206 -16.74 -35.21 3.03
N GLU A 207 -15.57 -35.60 3.55
CA GLU A 207 -15.14 -37.01 3.63
C GLU A 207 -16.09 -37.85 4.50
N GLU A 208 -16.59 -37.31 5.61
CA GLU A 208 -17.55 -38.02 6.47
C GLU A 208 -18.94 -38.14 5.81
N VAL A 209 -19.36 -37.13 5.03
CA VAL A 209 -20.59 -37.20 4.22
C VAL A 209 -20.45 -38.29 3.16
N GLU A 210 -19.31 -38.39 2.48
CA GLU A 210 -19.06 -39.41 1.45
C GLU A 210 -19.05 -40.82 2.07
N LYS A 211 -18.33 -41.02 3.18
CA LYS A 211 -18.14 -42.35 3.79
C LYS A 211 -19.35 -42.86 4.57
N ARG A 212 -20.08 -41.99 5.28
CA ARG A 212 -21.14 -42.40 6.22
C ARG A 212 -22.49 -41.79 5.93
N GLY A 213 -22.59 -40.98 4.89
CA GLY A 213 -23.81 -40.32 4.47
C GLY A 213 -24.18 -39.08 5.31
N PRO A 214 -25.20 -38.33 4.86
CA PRO A 214 -25.59 -37.03 5.44
C PRO A 214 -26.22 -37.11 6.84
N LYS A 215 -26.46 -38.31 7.36
CA LYS A 215 -27.05 -38.54 8.70
C LYS A 215 -26.01 -38.88 9.77
N SER A 216 -24.70 -38.80 9.46
CA SER A 216 -23.67 -39.09 10.46
C SER A 216 -23.74 -38.12 11.65
N LYS A 217 -23.72 -38.67 12.88
CA LYS A 217 -23.73 -37.88 14.13
C LYS A 217 -22.52 -36.93 14.24
N LYS A 218 -21.40 -37.26 13.57
CA LYS A 218 -20.18 -36.43 13.58
C LYS A 218 -20.33 -35.13 12.79
N LEU A 219 -21.23 -35.06 11.82
CA LEU A 219 -21.45 -33.86 11.00
C LEU A 219 -21.85 -32.65 11.84
N ASN A 220 -22.65 -32.86 12.88
CA ASN A 220 -23.02 -31.78 13.82
C ASN A 220 -21.82 -31.23 14.59
N ARG A 221 -20.81 -32.06 14.88
CA ARG A 221 -19.57 -31.62 15.53
C ARG A 221 -18.75 -30.75 14.58
N TYR A 222 -18.57 -31.17 13.34
CA TYR A 222 -17.84 -30.39 12.33
C TYR A 222 -18.53 -29.05 12.05
N LYS A 223 -19.87 -29.03 11.89
CA LYS A 223 -20.64 -27.78 11.74
C LYS A 223 -20.42 -26.82 12.91
N LYS A 224 -20.43 -27.31 14.15
CA LYS A 224 -20.14 -26.49 15.34
C LYS A 224 -18.70 -25.96 15.35
N ASN A 225 -17.73 -26.77 14.92
CA ASN A 225 -16.34 -26.34 14.82
C ASN A 225 -16.16 -25.26 13.76
N MET A 226 -16.77 -25.41 12.58
CA MET A 226 -16.74 -24.40 11.52
C MET A 226 -17.34 -23.08 12.00
N ALA A 227 -18.54 -23.11 12.59
CA ALA A 227 -19.19 -21.91 13.13
C ALA A 227 -18.33 -21.22 14.22
N LYS A 228 -17.61 -21.99 15.05
CA LYS A 228 -16.69 -21.41 16.04
C LYS A 228 -15.50 -20.72 15.36
N LEU A 229 -14.86 -21.38 14.39
CA LEU A 229 -13.73 -20.83 13.65
C LEU A 229 -14.11 -19.59 12.84
N GLU A 230 -15.30 -19.57 12.24
CA GLU A 230 -15.85 -18.40 11.57
C GLU A 230 -16.03 -17.22 12.53
N LYS A 231 -16.59 -17.46 13.71
CA LYS A 231 -16.73 -16.43 14.75
C LYS A 231 -15.36 -15.89 15.23
N ASP A 232 -14.38 -16.76 15.38
CA ASP A 232 -13.03 -16.36 15.78
C ASP A 232 -12.34 -15.55 14.67
N LYS A 233 -12.61 -15.90 13.40
CA LYS A 233 -12.17 -15.13 12.23
C LYS A 233 -12.84 -13.75 12.15
N GLU A 234 -14.13 -13.65 12.43
CA GLU A 234 -14.83 -12.35 12.51
C GLU A 234 -14.21 -11.43 13.56
N LYS A 235 -13.93 -11.96 14.77
CA LYS A 235 -13.24 -11.20 15.81
C LYS A 235 -11.82 -10.77 15.40
N ALA A 236 -11.10 -11.63 14.68
CA ALA A 236 -9.79 -11.27 14.14
C ALA A 236 -9.92 -10.14 13.10
N MET A 237 -10.96 -10.15 12.27
CA MET A 237 -11.26 -9.07 11.30
C MET A 237 -11.70 -7.77 11.99
N GLU A 238 -12.35 -7.83 13.14
CA GLU A 238 -12.67 -6.63 13.93
C GLU A 238 -11.39 -5.99 14.48
N LYS A 239 -10.50 -6.80 15.09
CA LYS A 239 -9.17 -6.34 15.52
C LYS A 239 -8.34 -5.76 14.40
N GLU A 240 -8.52 -6.27 13.18
CA GLU A 240 -7.84 -5.74 11.99
C GLU A 240 -8.20 -4.29 11.71
N LYS A 241 -9.47 -3.92 11.89
CA LYS A 241 -9.95 -2.55 11.73
C LYS A 241 -9.35 -1.63 12.79
N ASP A 242 -9.38 -2.07 14.05
CA ASP A 242 -8.84 -1.30 15.18
C ASP A 242 -7.34 -1.04 15.04
N LEU A 243 -6.58 -2.06 14.61
CA LEU A 243 -5.14 -1.94 14.35
C LEU A 243 -4.82 -1.09 13.11
N GLY A 244 -5.74 -1.02 12.15
CA GLY A 244 -5.63 -0.19 10.96
C GLY A 244 -5.79 1.30 11.24
N GLU A 245 -6.33 1.69 12.40
CA GLU A 245 -6.62 3.08 12.73
C GLU A 245 -5.47 3.74 13.51
N LEU A 246 -4.55 4.40 12.78
CA LEU A 246 -3.41 5.11 13.38
C LEU A 246 -3.73 6.51 13.93
N GLU A 247 -4.89 7.07 13.58
CA GLU A 247 -5.34 8.44 13.89
C GLU A 247 -4.38 9.53 13.39
N LEU A 248 -4.86 10.37 12.47
CA LEU A 248 -4.10 11.53 12.00
C LEU A 248 -3.88 12.53 13.14
N ARG A 249 -2.74 13.23 13.11
CA ARG A 249 -2.48 14.29 14.07
C ARG A 249 -3.39 15.50 13.79
N PRO A 250 -3.89 16.19 14.83
CA PRO A 250 -4.80 17.33 14.64
C PRO A 250 -4.19 18.44 13.78
N GLU A 251 -2.89 18.70 13.95
CA GLU A 251 -2.13 19.70 13.19
C GLU A 251 -2.12 19.44 11.67
N VAL A 252 -2.20 18.18 11.25
CA VAL A 252 -2.29 17.79 9.84
C VAL A 252 -3.68 18.10 9.29
N VAL A 253 -4.71 17.77 10.07
CA VAL A 253 -6.10 18.04 9.70
C VAL A 253 -6.36 19.55 9.62
N GLU A 254 -5.83 20.33 10.57
CA GLU A 254 -5.96 21.78 10.58
C GLU A 254 -5.25 22.45 9.40
N ARG A 255 -4.06 22.00 9.01
CA ARG A 255 -3.37 22.50 7.80
C ARG A 255 -4.24 22.33 6.56
N LYS A 256 -4.80 21.13 6.37
CA LYS A 256 -5.69 20.84 5.23
C LYS A 256 -6.97 21.69 5.27
N THR A 257 -7.57 21.86 6.45
CA THR A 257 -8.82 22.60 6.59
C THR A 257 -8.62 24.08 6.27
N LYS A 258 -7.53 24.69 6.75
CA LYS A 258 -7.19 26.10 6.50
C LYS A 258 -6.98 26.37 5.00
N GLU A 259 -6.26 25.50 4.31
CA GLU A 259 -6.07 25.63 2.85
C GLU A 259 -7.41 25.59 2.09
N GLN A 260 -8.34 24.70 2.48
CA GLN A 260 -9.66 24.62 1.86
C GLN A 260 -10.53 25.85 2.14
N THR A 261 -10.43 26.45 3.34
CA THR A 261 -11.29 27.59 3.72
C THR A 261 -10.81 28.92 3.14
N GLU A 262 -9.51 29.10 2.93
CA GLU A 262 -8.98 30.31 2.28
C GLU A 262 -9.39 30.37 0.81
N GLU A 263 -9.49 29.23 0.13
CA GLU A 263 -9.86 29.15 -1.28
C GLU A 263 -11.34 29.42 -1.53
N GLU A 264 -12.24 28.91 -0.67
CA GLU A 264 -13.68 29.22 -0.75
C GLU A 264 -13.94 30.73 -0.56
N LYS A 265 -13.10 31.40 0.25
CA LYS A 265 -13.12 32.86 0.42
C LYS A 265 -12.58 33.62 -0.80
N VAL A 266 -11.53 33.12 -1.45
CA VAL A 266 -10.97 33.75 -2.66
C VAL A 266 -11.90 33.55 -3.88
N ALA A 267 -12.48 32.35 -4.02
CA ALA A 267 -13.43 32.02 -5.08
C ALA A 267 -14.74 32.83 -4.93
N SER A 268 -15.24 32.98 -3.70
CA SER A 268 -16.44 33.80 -3.42
C SER A 268 -16.21 35.31 -3.51
N ALA A 269 -14.97 35.78 -3.38
CA ALA A 269 -14.62 37.20 -3.55
C ALA A 269 -14.31 37.60 -5.01
N SER A 270 -14.18 36.62 -5.91
CA SER A 270 -13.88 36.83 -7.34
C SER A 270 -15.11 36.68 -8.25
N LEU A 271 -16.28 36.43 -7.66
CA LEU A 271 -17.62 36.46 -8.27
C LEU A 271 -18.32 37.79 -7.95
#